data_AF-A0A7C6BGG0-F1
#
_entry.id   AF-A0A7C6BGG0-F1
#
_cell.length_a   1.000
_cell.length_b   1.000
_cell.length_c   1.000
_cell.angle_alpha   90.00
_cell.angle_beta   90.00
_cell.angle_gamma   90.00
#
_symmetry.space_group_name_H-M   'P 1'
#
loop_
_entity.id
_entity.type
_entity.pdbx_description
1 polymer ?
#
loop_
_entity_poly.entity_id
_entity_poly.type
_entity_poly.pdbx_seq_one_letter_code
_entity_poly.pdbx_strand_id
1 'polypeptide(L)'
;YELFTGKTLEKVDFKELRGLEGIRSATVDFDGTPINIGIAHGLANARQLLDDVRAGKTNFHAIEVMACPGGCIGGAGQPFHHGNFDIIRKRHAAIYREDAGKPIRKSHENPFIQALYKDWLGEPCGELSHHLLHTHYFDKSKHIEIEG
;
A
#
# COMPACT_ATOMS: atom_id res chain seq x y z
N TYR A 1 -0.75 -8.73 11.49
CA TYR A 1 -1.70 -9.54 12.27
C TYR A 1 -1.01 -10.78 12.81
N GLU A 2 -0.78 -11.82 12.00
CA GLU A 2 -0.35 -13.14 12.50
C GLU A 2 0.95 -13.15 13.31
N LEU A 3 1.98 -12.38 12.89
CA LEU A 3 3.22 -12.25 13.67
C LEU A 3 3.02 -11.55 15.03
N PHE A 4 2.07 -10.63 15.13
CA PHE A 4 1.79 -9.86 16.34
C PHE A 4 0.85 -10.61 17.28
N THR A 5 -0.18 -11.27 16.73
CA THR A 5 -1.24 -11.93 17.49
C THR A 5 -0.98 -13.41 17.72
N GLY A 6 -0.09 -14.04 16.94
CA GLY A 6 0.09 -15.50 16.91
C GLY A 6 -1.09 -16.27 16.32
N LYS A 7 -2.13 -15.58 15.83
CA LYS A 7 -3.37 -16.15 15.30
C LYS A 7 -3.39 -16.05 13.78
N THR A 8 -3.91 -17.07 13.11
CA THR A 8 -4.14 -17.05 11.66
C THR A 8 -5.11 -15.92 11.29
N LEU A 9 -4.79 -15.18 10.24
CA LEU A 9 -5.66 -14.19 9.64
C LEU A 9 -6.64 -14.89 8.69
N GLU A 10 -7.79 -15.30 9.22
CA GLU A 10 -8.82 -16.02 8.46
C GLU A 10 -9.38 -15.22 7.27
N LYS A 11 -9.49 -13.90 7.43
CA LYS A 11 -10.03 -13.01 6.39
C LYS A 11 -8.97 -12.02 5.95
N VAL A 12 -8.41 -12.26 4.77
CA VAL A 12 -7.42 -11.38 4.12
C VAL A 12 -8.04 -10.14 3.48
N ASP A 13 -9.35 -10.12 3.29
CA ASP A 13 -10.08 -9.01 2.67
C ASP A 13 -10.42 -7.90 3.68
N PHE A 14 -9.53 -6.91 3.78
CA PHE A 14 -9.77 -5.63 4.48
C PHE A 14 -10.62 -4.71 3.60
N LYS A 15 -11.94 -4.88 3.63
CA LYS A 15 -12.89 -4.14 2.77
C LYS A 15 -12.98 -2.67 3.16
N GLU A 16 -12.78 -2.36 4.43
CA GLU A 16 -12.71 -1.02 5.00
C GLU A 16 -11.56 -0.19 4.40
N LEU A 17 -10.52 -0.84 3.88
CA LEU A 17 -9.44 -0.18 3.16
C LEU A 17 -9.74 0.02 1.68
N ARG A 18 -10.88 -0.42 1.14
CA ARG A 18 -11.20 -0.28 -0.29
C ARG A 18 -11.98 1.01 -0.56
N GLY A 19 -11.75 1.62 -1.72
CA GLY A 19 -12.39 2.87 -2.08
C GLY A 19 -11.64 3.62 -3.18
N LEU A 20 -12.29 4.64 -3.74
CA LEU A 20 -11.70 5.55 -4.73
C LEU A 20 -11.66 7.00 -4.26
N GLU A 21 -12.08 7.24 -3.02
CA GLU A 21 -12.03 8.53 -2.35
C GLU A 21 -10.60 9.06 -2.32
N GLY A 22 -10.46 10.38 -2.43
CA GLY A 22 -9.15 11.04 -2.48
C GLY A 22 -8.33 10.82 -1.21
N ILE A 23 -8.98 10.91 -0.05
CA ILE A 23 -8.45 10.55 1.26
C ILE A 23 -9.43 9.57 1.89
N ARG A 24 -8.92 8.47 2.42
CA ARG A 24 -9.70 7.50 3.19
C ARG A 24 -8.93 7.04 4.41
N SER A 25 -9.66 6.58 5.41
CA SER A 25 -9.09 5.99 6.62
C SER A 25 -9.90 4.79 7.05
N ALA A 26 -9.23 3.86 7.72
CA ALA A 26 -9.89 2.76 8.38
C ALA A 26 -9.12 2.35 9.62
N THR A 27 -9.80 1.66 10.53
CA THR A 27 -9.18 1.00 11.68
C THR A 27 -9.30 -0.49 11.47
N VAL A 28 -8.16 -1.18 11.48
CA VAL A 28 -8.09 -2.64 11.42
C VAL A 28 -7.80 -3.16 12.81
N ASP A 29 -8.60 -4.08 13.32
CA ASP A 29 -8.40 -4.66 14.65
C ASP A 29 -7.37 -5.81 14.61
N PHE A 30 -6.30 -5.67 15.40
CA PHE A 30 -5.28 -6.69 15.60
C PHE A 30 -5.48 -7.33 16.97
N ASP A 31 -6.60 -8.05 17.14
CA ASP A 31 -6.94 -8.78 18.37
C ASP A 31 -7.05 -7.85 19.61
N GLY A 32 -7.84 -6.79 19.47
CA GLY A 32 -8.03 -5.75 20.50
C GLY A 32 -7.06 -4.57 20.39
N THR A 33 -6.09 -4.63 19.47
CA THR A 33 -5.18 -3.50 19.17
C THR A 33 -5.65 -2.77 17.91
N PRO A 34 -6.22 -1.55 18.02
CA PRO A 34 -6.72 -0.82 16.85
C PRO A 34 -5.58 -0.22 16.02
N ILE A 35 -5.47 -0.63 14.76
CA ILE A 35 -4.49 -0.10 13.81
C ILE A 35 -5.19 0.86 12.83
N ASN A 36 -5.08 2.16 13.12
CA ASN A 36 -5.51 3.24 12.22
C ASN A 36 -4.60 3.37 10.99
N ILE A 37 -5.19 3.29 9.80
CA ILE A 37 -4.51 3.40 8.51
C ILE A 37 -5.11 4.56 7.72
N GLY A 38 -4.26 5.39 7.11
CA GLY A 38 -4.66 6.42 6.15
C GLY A 38 -4.24 6.06 4.74
N ILE A 39 -5.07 6.31 3.73
CA ILE A 39 -4.68 6.21 2.33
C ILE A 39 -5.03 7.48 1.57
N ALA A 40 -4.11 7.97 0.74
CA ALA A 40 -4.33 9.08 -0.17
C ALA A 40 -4.10 8.68 -1.64
N HIS A 41 -5.05 9.01 -2.50
CA HIS A 41 -4.91 9.00 -3.96
C HIS A 41 -4.74 10.43 -4.47
N GLY A 42 -3.65 10.72 -5.17
CA GLY A 42 -3.31 12.05 -5.63
C GLY A 42 -2.41 12.81 -4.65
N LEU A 43 -1.41 13.51 -5.18
CA LEU A 43 -0.43 14.25 -4.37
C LEU A 43 -1.02 15.44 -3.62
N ALA A 44 -2.09 16.06 -4.13
CA ALA A 44 -2.82 17.11 -3.41
C ALA A 44 -3.49 16.57 -2.13
N ASN A 45 -4.11 15.39 -2.24
CA ASN A 45 -4.72 14.70 -1.10
C ASN A 45 -3.65 14.20 -0.12
N ALA A 46 -2.51 13.73 -0.61
CA ALA A 46 -1.39 13.35 0.23
C ALA A 46 -0.87 14.54 1.06
N ARG A 47 -0.76 15.73 0.45
CA ARG A 47 -0.40 16.96 1.18
C ARG A 47 -1.40 17.25 2.30
N GLN A 48 -2.69 17.27 1.99
CA GLN A 48 -3.74 17.52 2.98
C GLN A 48 -3.70 16.51 4.13
N LEU A 49 -3.59 15.20 3.83
CA LEU A 49 -3.48 14.15 4.84
C LEU A 49 -2.28 14.38 5.76
N LEU A 50 -1.11 14.69 5.20
CA LEU A 50 0.10 14.93 5.99
C LEU A 50 0.01 16.23 6.81
N ASP A 51 -0.65 17.27 6.30
CA ASP A 51 -0.90 18.51 7.04
C ASP A 51 -1.81 18.23 8.26
N ASP A 52 -2.84 17.39 8.10
CA ASP A 52 -3.72 17.00 9.19
C ASP A 52 -3.03 16.12 10.24
N VAL A 53 -2.08 15.26 9.83
CA VAL A 53 -1.20 14.52 10.75
C VAL A 53 -0.31 15.49 11.54
N ARG A 54 0.35 16.44 10.88
CA ARG A 54 1.22 17.43 11.57
C ARG A 54 0.43 18.34 12.52
N ALA A 55 -0.83 18.64 12.19
CA ALA A 55 -1.73 19.41 13.03
C ALA A 55 -2.34 18.60 14.19
N GLY A 56 -2.04 17.30 14.31
CA GLY A 56 -2.58 16.43 15.35
C GLY A 56 -4.08 16.11 15.20
N LYS A 57 -4.66 16.34 14.03
CA LYS A 57 -6.09 16.07 13.76
C LYS A 57 -6.36 14.59 13.48
N THR A 58 -5.34 13.85 13.06
CA THR A 58 -5.44 12.42 12.76
C THR A 58 -4.29 11.68 13.42
N ASN A 59 -4.54 10.44 13.85
CA ASN A 59 -3.54 9.57 14.45
C ASN A 59 -3.50 8.24 13.68
N PHE A 60 -2.64 8.19 12.66
CA PHE A 60 -2.42 7.01 11.82
C PHE A 60 -1.14 6.27 12.25
N HIS A 61 -1.21 4.95 12.30
CA HIS A 61 -0.05 4.09 12.51
C HIS A 61 0.67 3.76 11.19
N ALA A 62 -0.06 3.78 10.08
CA ALA A 62 0.48 3.59 8.73
C ALA A 62 -0.27 4.46 7.71
N ILE A 63 0.47 4.96 6.71
CA ILE A 63 -0.08 5.78 5.62
C ILE A 63 0.39 5.21 4.28
N GLU A 64 -0.53 5.06 3.34
CA GLU A 64 -0.23 4.74 1.93
C GLU A 64 -0.54 5.95 1.04
N VAL A 65 0.39 6.29 0.14
CA VAL A 65 0.21 7.39 -0.83
C VAL A 65 0.40 6.86 -2.25
N MET A 66 -0.59 7.11 -3.10
CA MET A 66 -0.51 6.86 -4.53
C MET A 66 -0.63 8.17 -5.30
N ALA A 67 0.22 8.38 -6.31
CA ALA A 67 0.23 9.63 -7.07
C ALA A 67 -1.01 9.82 -7.97
N CYS A 68 -1.55 8.72 -8.51
CA CYS A 68 -2.66 8.78 -9.46
C CYS A 68 -4.02 8.66 -8.76
N PRO A 69 -5.05 9.41 -9.21
CA PRO A 69 -6.43 9.15 -8.81
C PRO A 69 -6.83 7.70 -9.14
N GLY A 70 -7.39 6.99 -8.15
CA GLY A 70 -7.79 5.58 -8.31
C GLY A 70 -6.63 4.57 -8.33
N GLY A 71 -5.43 4.98 -7.91
CA GLY A 71 -4.25 4.14 -7.82
C GLY A 71 -3.64 3.78 -9.17
N CYS A 72 -2.75 2.78 -9.19
CA CYS A 72 -2.01 2.40 -10.40
C CYS A 72 -2.91 2.03 -11.59
N ILE A 73 -4.09 1.46 -11.34
CA ILE A 73 -5.10 1.09 -12.36
C ILE A 73 -5.68 2.32 -13.08
N GLY A 74 -5.64 3.49 -12.44
CA GLY A 74 -6.00 4.79 -13.01
C GLY A 74 -4.81 5.59 -13.53
N GLY A 75 -3.62 5.00 -13.60
CA GLY A 75 -2.41 5.69 -14.05
C GLY A 75 -2.46 6.11 -15.52
N ALA A 76 -1.71 7.16 -15.87
CA ALA A 76 -1.72 7.76 -17.21
C ALA A 76 -1.27 6.82 -18.34
N GLY A 77 -0.54 5.74 -18.04
CA GLY A 77 -0.15 4.72 -19.01
C GLY A 77 -1.25 3.70 -19.34
N GLN A 78 -2.41 3.77 -18.69
CA GLN A 78 -3.53 2.86 -18.94
C GLN A 78 -4.44 3.38 -20.07
N PRO A 79 -5.24 2.51 -20.72
CA PRO A 79 -6.20 2.96 -21.74
C PRO A 79 -7.12 4.06 -21.19
N PHE A 80 -7.26 5.13 -21.97
CA PHE A 80 -7.99 6.33 -21.55
C PHE A 80 -9.45 5.99 -21.24
N HIS A 81 -9.91 6.41 -20.06
CA HIS A 81 -11.25 6.09 -19.56
C HIS A 81 -12.28 7.19 -19.87
N HIS A 82 -11.92 8.22 -20.66
CA HIS A 82 -12.82 9.32 -21.06
C HIS A 82 -13.55 10.01 -19.89
N GLY A 83 -12.91 10.10 -18.72
CA GLY A 83 -13.53 10.64 -17.50
C GLY A 83 -14.52 9.69 -16.79
N ASN A 84 -14.80 8.52 -17.37
CA ASN A 84 -15.70 7.53 -16.77
C ASN A 84 -14.98 6.66 -15.73
N PHE A 85 -15.13 7.00 -14.45
CA PHE A 85 -14.54 6.25 -13.34
C PHE A 85 -15.16 4.87 -13.11
N ASP A 86 -16.30 4.52 -13.72
CA ASP A 86 -16.82 3.15 -13.66
C ASP A 86 -15.93 2.15 -14.38
N ILE A 87 -15.15 2.61 -15.37
CA ILE A 87 -14.12 1.80 -16.01
C ILE A 87 -13.04 1.42 -14.99
N ILE A 88 -12.60 2.38 -14.17
CA ILE A 88 -11.61 2.15 -13.11
C ILE A 88 -12.18 1.21 -12.05
N ARG A 89 -13.44 1.42 -11.61
CA ARG A 89 -14.13 0.50 -10.68
C ARG A 89 -14.19 -0.92 -11.20
N LYS A 90 -14.53 -1.12 -12.48
CA LYS A 90 -14.57 -2.44 -13.12
C LYS A 90 -13.18 -3.10 -13.19
N ARG A 91 -12.13 -2.33 -13.48
CA ARG A 91 -10.74 -2.83 -13.46
C ARG A 91 -10.34 -3.30 -12.05
N HIS A 92 -10.61 -2.51 -11.00
CA HIS A 92 -10.39 -2.91 -9.61
C HIS A 92 -11.16 -4.19 -9.26
N ALA A 93 -12.45 -4.26 -9.62
CA ALA A 93 -13.28 -5.43 -9.36
C ALA A 93 -12.79 -6.70 -10.08
N ALA A 94 -12.16 -6.58 -11.24
CA ALA A 94 -11.54 -7.71 -11.92
C ALA A 94 -10.34 -8.24 -11.13
N ILE A 95 -9.46 -7.36 -10.63
CA ILE A 95 -8.30 -7.76 -9.82
C ILE A 95 -8.73 -8.40 -8.49
N TYR A 96 -9.72 -7.82 -7.79
CA TYR A 96 -10.21 -8.43 -6.54
C TYR A 96 -10.85 -9.81 -6.75
N ARG A 97 -11.50 -10.04 -7.90
CA ARG A 97 -12.07 -11.34 -8.24
C ARG A 97 -10.99 -12.37 -8.57
N GLU A 98 -9.93 -11.92 -9.25
CA GLU A 98 -8.77 -12.74 -9.56
C GLU A 98 -8.09 -13.21 -8.26
N ASP A 99 -7.79 -12.26 -7.37
CA ASP A 99 -7.15 -12.51 -6.08
C ASP A 99 -8.00 -13.44 -5.20
N ALA A 100 -9.31 -13.18 -5.10
CA ALA A 100 -10.23 -14.04 -4.36
C ALA A 100 -10.31 -15.48 -4.88
N GLY A 101 -9.96 -15.71 -6.16
CA GLY A 101 -9.90 -17.04 -6.76
C GLY A 101 -8.59 -17.80 -6.51
N LYS A 102 -7.59 -17.18 -5.86
CA LYS A 102 -6.30 -17.84 -5.59
C LYS A 102 -6.34 -18.71 -4.34
N PRO A 103 -5.70 -19.89 -4.37
CA PRO A 103 -5.53 -20.73 -3.18
C PRO A 103 -4.54 -20.11 -2.18
N ILE A 104 -3.55 -19.34 -2.67
CA ILE A 104 -2.53 -18.69 -1.84
C ILE A 104 -2.72 -17.18 -1.97
N ARG A 105 -3.07 -16.52 -0.87
CA ARG A 105 -3.34 -15.07 -0.82
C ARG A 105 -2.51 -14.31 0.23
N LYS A 106 -1.64 -15.03 0.96
CA LYS A 106 -0.68 -14.45 1.90
C LYS A 106 0.73 -14.65 1.36
N SER A 107 1.51 -13.57 1.23
CA SER A 107 2.83 -13.62 0.58
C SER A 107 3.79 -14.63 1.21
N HIS A 108 3.74 -14.79 2.54
CA HIS A 108 4.61 -15.72 3.28
C HIS A 108 4.22 -17.21 3.13
N GLU A 109 3.07 -17.51 2.53
CA GLU A 109 2.64 -18.89 2.20
C GLU A 109 3.05 -19.29 0.77
N ASN A 110 3.57 -18.36 -0.04
CA ASN A 110 4.00 -18.67 -1.39
C ASN A 110 5.28 -19.53 -1.37
N PRO A 111 5.26 -20.77 -1.90
CA PRO A 111 6.41 -21.68 -1.84
C PRO A 111 7.65 -21.14 -2.56
N PHE A 112 7.47 -20.32 -3.61
CA PHE A 112 8.60 -19.71 -4.32
C PHE A 112 9.27 -18.61 -3.50
N ILE A 113 8.49 -17.85 -2.70
CA ILE A 113 9.03 -16.85 -1.78
C ILE A 113 9.75 -17.55 -0.63
N GLN A 114 9.17 -18.62 -0.08
CA GLN A 114 9.82 -19.41 0.97
C GLN A 114 11.16 -19.99 0.50
N ALA A 115 11.20 -20.57 -0.71
CA ALA A 115 12.43 -21.08 -1.30
C ALA A 115 13.45 -19.96 -1.54
N LEU A 116 13.02 -18.81 -2.08
CA LEU A 116 13.90 -17.66 -2.32
C LEU A 116 14.61 -17.17 -1.04
N TYR A 117 13.88 -17.11 0.08
CA TYR A 117 14.47 -16.72 1.36
C TYR A 117 15.36 -17.83 1.93
N LYS A 118 14.87 -19.07 1.99
CA LYS A 118 15.62 -20.20 2.52
C LYS A 118 16.93 -20.45 1.79
N ASP A 119 16.91 -20.42 0.46
CA ASP A 119 18.02 -20.89 -0.36
C ASP A 119 18.99 -19.76 -0.72
N TRP A 120 18.57 -18.49 -0.58
CA TRP A 120 19.41 -17.35 -1.00
C TRP A 120 19.34 -16.14 -0.07
N LEU A 121 18.18 -15.51 0.12
CA LEU A 121 18.12 -14.20 0.80
C LEU A 121 18.35 -14.26 2.32
N GLY A 122 18.22 -15.43 2.94
CA GLY A 122 18.24 -15.62 4.38
C GLY A 122 16.93 -15.20 5.03
N GLU A 123 16.98 -14.20 5.91
CA GLU A 123 15.82 -13.71 6.68
C GLU A 123 15.35 -12.34 6.17
N PRO A 124 14.04 -12.02 6.24
CA PRO A 124 13.56 -10.66 6.02
C PRO A 124 14.27 -9.66 6.92
N CYS A 125 14.68 -8.52 6.35
CA CYS A 125 15.50 -7.51 7.04
C CYS A 125 16.90 -7.98 7.49
N GLY A 126 17.36 -9.17 7.07
CA GLY A 126 18.76 -9.60 7.23
C GLY A 126 19.72 -8.88 6.27
N GLU A 127 21.03 -9.06 6.45
CA GLU A 127 22.08 -8.34 5.68
C GLU A 127 21.86 -8.36 4.16
N LEU A 128 21.75 -9.55 3.57
CA LEU A 128 21.60 -9.69 2.12
C LEU A 128 20.26 -9.15 1.61
N SER A 129 19.16 -9.45 2.31
CA SER A 129 17.83 -8.92 1.96
C SER A 129 17.77 -7.39 2.06
N HIS A 130 18.47 -6.80 3.03
CA HIS A 130 18.59 -5.36 3.17
C HIS A 130 19.37 -4.76 2.00
N HIS A 131 20.52 -5.38 1.66
CA HIS A 131 21.35 -4.92 0.54
C HIS A 131 20.61 -4.96 -0.80
N LEU A 132 19.79 -5.99 -1.05
CA LEU A 132 19.14 -6.19 -2.35
C LEU A 132 17.74 -5.60 -2.47
N LEU A 133 16.95 -5.60 -1.38
CA LEU A 133 15.52 -5.30 -1.44
C LEU A 133 15.15 -4.00 -0.72
N HIS A 134 16.09 -3.37 -0.01
CA HIS A 134 15.88 -2.09 0.65
C HIS A 134 16.63 -0.97 -0.08
N THR A 135 16.20 0.26 0.13
CA THR A 135 16.80 1.46 -0.45
C THR A 135 16.74 2.60 0.54
N HIS A 136 17.45 3.69 0.24
CA HIS A 136 17.47 4.89 1.06
C HIS A 136 16.90 6.07 0.28
N TYR A 137 16.08 6.86 0.97
CA TYR A 137 15.68 8.18 0.50
C TYR A 137 16.54 9.23 1.18
N PHE A 138 16.80 10.33 0.48
CA PHE A 138 17.61 11.44 0.98
C PHE A 138 16.89 12.75 0.68
N ASP A 139 17.21 13.75 1.49
CA ASP A 139 16.65 15.10 1.31
C ASP A 139 17.12 15.70 -0.02
N LYS A 140 16.14 16.04 -0.88
CA LYS A 140 16.37 16.72 -2.16
C LYS A 140 15.96 18.19 -2.13
N SER A 141 15.67 18.76 -0.95
CA SER A 141 15.27 20.17 -0.81
C SER A 141 16.40 21.16 -1.10
N LYS A 142 17.66 20.70 -1.13
CA LYS A 142 18.84 21.52 -1.48
C LYS A 142 19.32 21.18 -2.90
N HIS A 143 19.36 22.20 -3.75
CA HIS A 143 19.90 22.29 -5.13
C HIS A 143 19.10 21.70 -6.32
N ILE A 144 18.45 22.60 -7.08
CA ILE A 144 18.55 22.63 -8.54
C ILE A 144 19.00 24.05 -8.91
N GLU A 145 20.29 24.26 -9.14
CA GLU A 145 20.75 25.43 -9.89
C GLU A 145 20.52 25.11 -11.37
N ILE A 146 19.60 25.83 -12.00
CA ILE A 146 19.51 25.86 -13.46
C ILE A 146 20.37 27.05 -13.86
N GLU A 147 21.60 26.79 -14.32
CA GLU A 147 22.37 27.79 -15.07
C GLU A 147 21.54 28.15 -16.32
N GLY A 148 21.06 29.39 -16.35
CA GLY A 148 20.36 29.98 -17.49
C GLY A 148 21.32 30.58 -18.52
#